data_AF-A0A8J7KCW8-F1
#
_entry.id   AF-A0A8J7KCW8-F1
#
_cell.length_a   1.000
_cell.length_b   1.000
_cell.length_c   1.000
_cell.angle_alpha   90.00
_cell.angle_beta   90.00
_cell.angle_gamma   90.00
#
_symmetry.space_group_name_H-M   'P 1'
#
loop_
_entity.id
_entity.type
_entity.pdbx_description
1 polymer ?
#
loop_
_entity_poly.entity_id
_entity_poly.type
_entity_poly.pdbx_seq_one_letter_code
_entity_poly.pdbx_strand_id
1 'polypeptide(L)'
;EARTNSDFWEQSLEDVAKIGQQYMKRINVMLEDKINTVYKEFQKFMKSIRHNINELISEQQAIEMLLQHLITQPVFEAFFETYSFVNKTPVSQVMKSILDLKEQEQFEDFYYSVRVRAKVLTS
;
A
#
# COMPACT_ATOMS: atom_id res chain seq x y z
N GLU A 1 -14.19 -10.22 -27.33
CA GLU A 1 -15.02 -10.60 -26.17
C GLU A 1 -15.04 -9.43 -25.19
N ALA A 2 -16.21 -9.06 -24.68
CA ALA A 2 -16.33 -7.98 -23.71
C ALA A 2 -15.90 -8.52 -22.34
N ARG A 3 -14.80 -8.00 -21.78
CA ARG A 3 -14.35 -8.35 -20.42
C ARG A 3 -15.48 -8.06 -19.45
N THR A 4 -15.83 -9.04 -18.63
CA THR A 4 -16.85 -8.89 -17.59
C THR A 4 -16.29 -8.09 -16.42
N ASN A 5 -17.17 -7.57 -15.55
CA ASN A 5 -16.74 -6.90 -14.33
C ASN A 5 -15.92 -7.85 -13.42
N SER A 6 -16.20 -9.17 -13.47
CA SER A 6 -15.45 -10.20 -12.73
C SER A 6 -13.99 -10.29 -13.19
N ASP A 7 -13.76 -10.35 -14.51
CA ASP A 7 -12.41 -10.46 -15.09
C ASP A 7 -11.53 -9.26 -14.75
N PHE A 8 -12.13 -8.08 -14.61
CA PHE A 8 -11.41 -6.87 -14.18
C PHE A 8 -10.98 -6.96 -12.71
N TRP A 9 -11.87 -7.42 -11.82
CA TRP A 9 -11.51 -7.57 -10.41
C TRP A 9 -10.45 -8.65 -10.21
N GLU A 10 -10.52 -9.75 -10.97
CA GLU A 10 -9.47 -10.77 -10.99
C GLU A 10 -8.13 -10.20 -11.46
N GLN A 11 -8.10 -9.48 -12.59
CA GLN A 11 -6.87 -8.83 -13.06
C GLN A 11 -6.34 -7.78 -12.07
N SER A 12 -7.22 -6.99 -11.47
CA SER A 12 -6.85 -5.99 -10.48
C SER A 12 -6.26 -6.64 -9.24
N LEU A 13 -6.83 -7.75 -8.77
CA LEU A 13 -6.31 -8.53 -7.65
C LEU A 13 -4.95 -9.15 -7.97
N GLU A 14 -4.76 -9.66 -9.20
CA GLU A 14 -3.46 -10.16 -9.65
C GLU A 14 -2.39 -9.07 -9.69
N ASP A 15 -2.72 -7.89 -10.21
CA ASP A 15 -1.77 -6.79 -10.33
C ASP A 15 -1.39 -6.26 -8.95
N VAL A 16 -2.36 -6.14 -8.05
CA VAL A 16 -2.16 -5.80 -6.63
C VAL A 16 -1.29 -6.83 -5.91
N ALA A 17 -1.53 -8.11 -6.14
CA ALA A 17 -0.72 -9.18 -5.55
C ALA A 17 0.72 -9.16 -6.06
N LYS A 18 0.93 -8.98 -7.36
CA LYS A 18 2.27 -8.85 -7.97
C LYS A 18 3.03 -7.65 -7.40
N ILE A 19 2.35 -6.52 -7.32
CA ILE A 19 2.90 -5.28 -6.76
C ILE A 19 3.26 -5.46 -5.28
N GLY A 20 2.36 -6.07 -4.48
CA GLY A 20 2.62 -6.38 -3.08
C GLY A 20 3.85 -7.28 -2.89
N GLN A 21 4.01 -8.31 -3.72
CA GLN A 21 5.18 -9.19 -3.65
C GLN A 21 6.49 -8.46 -3.97
N GLN A 22 6.50 -7.60 -4.99
CA GLN A 22 7.65 -6.76 -5.32
C GLN A 22 8.02 -5.83 -4.16
N TYR A 23 7.00 -5.23 -3.55
CA TYR A 23 7.15 -4.31 -2.43
C TYR A 23 7.73 -5.02 -1.19
N MET A 24 7.21 -6.20 -0.86
CA MET A 24 7.73 -7.02 0.24
C MET A 24 9.22 -7.34 0.05
N LYS A 25 9.60 -7.77 -1.15
CA LYS A 25 10.99 -8.05 -1.48
C LYS A 25 11.88 -6.81 -1.36
N ARG A 26 11.40 -5.67 -1.86
CA ARG A 26 12.12 -4.39 -1.83
C ARG A 26 12.31 -3.88 -0.40
N ILE A 27 11.27 -3.91 0.44
CA ILE A 27 11.40 -3.56 1.86
C ILE A 27 12.46 -4.42 2.52
N ASN A 28 12.36 -5.74 2.38
CA ASN A 28 13.32 -6.64 3.02
C ASN A 28 14.77 -6.30 2.63
N VAL A 29 15.05 -6.06 1.34
CA VAL A 29 16.38 -5.63 0.88
C VAL A 29 16.77 -4.27 1.46
N MET A 30 15.87 -3.29 1.47
CA MET A 30 16.16 -1.96 2.01
C MET A 30 16.40 -1.98 3.52
N LEU A 31 15.80 -2.91 4.26
CA LEU A 31 16.01 -3.05 5.70
C LEU A 31 17.35 -3.71 6.06
N GLU A 32 18.04 -4.35 5.11
CA GLU A 32 19.39 -4.89 5.33
C GLU A 32 20.41 -3.76 5.59
N ASP A 33 20.27 -2.62 4.92
CA ASP A 33 21.10 -1.43 5.14
C ASP A 33 20.50 -0.52 6.22
N LYS A 34 21.02 -0.67 7.44
CA LYS A 34 20.57 0.08 8.63
C LYS A 34 20.91 1.58 8.61
N ILE A 35 21.70 2.05 7.65
CA ILE A 35 22.14 3.44 7.56
C ILE A 35 21.19 4.26 6.68
N ASN A 36 20.52 3.61 5.72
CA ASN A 36 19.68 4.28 4.75
C ASN A 36 18.44 4.94 5.38
N THR A 37 17.84 5.85 4.63
CA THR A 37 16.66 6.62 5.07
C THR A 37 15.44 5.71 5.28
N VAL A 38 15.27 4.68 4.45
CA VAL A 38 14.13 3.76 4.51
C VAL A 38 14.09 3.00 5.83
N TYR A 39 15.23 2.46 6.27
CA TYR A 39 15.36 1.78 7.55
C TYR A 39 15.00 2.72 8.70
N LYS A 40 15.45 3.97 8.67
CA LYS A 40 15.14 4.96 9.72
C LYS A 40 13.64 5.28 9.76
N GLU A 41 12.99 5.45 8.62
CA GLU A 41 11.54 5.67 8.56
C GLU A 41 10.77 4.42 9.01
N PHE A 42 11.21 3.23 8.60
CA PHE A 42 10.62 1.98 9.07
C PHE A 42 10.73 1.81 10.58
N GLN A 43 11.85 2.15 11.21
CA GLN A 43 11.99 2.10 12.67
C GLN A 43 11.08 3.10 13.40
N LYS A 44 10.82 4.29 12.82
CA LYS A 44 9.81 5.23 13.35
C LYS A 44 8.42 4.63 13.28
N PHE A 45 8.08 3.97 12.18
CA PHE A 45 6.83 3.25 12.02
C PHE A 45 6.69 2.11 13.02
N MET A 46 7.72 1.27 13.19
CA MET A 46 7.78 0.21 14.21
C MET A 46 7.49 0.75 15.60
N LYS A 47 8.12 1.87 15.96
CA LYS A 47 7.88 2.53 17.25
C LYS A 47 6.42 3.00 17.38
N SER A 48 5.86 3.56 16.32
CA SER A 48 4.49 4.06 16.29
C SER A 48 3.46 2.93 16.45
N ILE A 49 3.57 1.84 15.66
CA ILE A 49 2.61 0.74 15.73
C ILE A 49 2.72 -0.04 17.04
N ARG A 50 3.93 -0.18 17.59
CA ARG A 50 4.13 -0.82 18.89
C ARG A 50 3.51 0.00 20.02
N HIS A 51 3.62 1.32 19.94
CA HIS A 51 3.02 2.22 20.92
C HIS A 51 1.49 2.27 20.82
N ASN A 52 0.95 2.31 19.60
CA ASN A 52 -0.48 2.55 19.36
C ASN A 52 -1.33 1.28 19.28
N ILE A 53 -0.72 0.11 19.01
CA ILE A 53 -1.45 -1.14 18.75
C ILE A 53 -0.99 -2.23 19.71
N ASN A 54 0.25 -2.70 19.59
CA ASN A 54 0.79 -3.78 20.41
C ASN A 54 2.33 -3.81 20.38
N GLU A 55 2.96 -3.79 21.56
CA GLU A 55 4.43 -3.78 21.71
C GLU A 55 5.13 -5.01 21.11
N LEU A 56 4.42 -6.13 20.98
CA LEU A 56 4.95 -7.40 20.48
C LEU A 56 4.93 -7.54 18.96
N ILE A 57 4.50 -6.51 18.22
CA ILE A 57 4.50 -6.54 16.76
C ILE A 57 5.93 -6.72 16.25
N SER A 58 6.15 -7.78 15.50
CA SER A 58 7.41 -8.09 14.80
C SER A 58 7.57 -7.25 13.53
N GLU A 59 8.80 -7.13 13.03
CA GLU A 59 9.07 -6.44 11.76
C GLU A 59 8.32 -7.10 10.59
N GLN A 60 8.25 -8.43 10.57
CA GLN A 60 7.51 -9.19 9.57
C GLN A 60 6.02 -8.83 9.58
N GLN A 61 5.39 -8.78 10.76
CA GLN A 61 3.99 -8.36 10.89
C GLN A 61 3.79 -6.90 10.44
N ALA A 62 4.75 -6.02 10.74
CA ALA A 62 4.69 -4.64 10.30
C ALA A 62 4.77 -4.50 8.78
N ILE A 63 5.60 -5.31 8.12
CA ILE A 63 5.68 -5.41 6.65
C ILE A 63 4.35 -5.92 6.08
N GLU A 64 3.75 -6.93 6.68
CA GLU A 64 2.42 -7.43 6.30
C GLU A 64 1.34 -6.36 6.44
N MET A 65 1.40 -5.52 7.48
CA MET A 65 0.49 -4.39 7.65
C MET A 65 0.68 -3.32 6.57
N LEU A 66 1.92 -3.02 6.17
CA LEU A 66 2.22 -2.13 5.04
C LEU A 66 1.62 -2.68 3.73
N LEU A 67 1.78 -3.99 3.49
CA LEU A 67 1.20 -4.66 2.32
C LEU A 67 -0.33 -4.61 2.33
N GLN A 68 -0.97 -4.93 3.46
CA GLN A 68 -2.42 -4.85 3.57
C GLN A 68 -2.92 -3.44 3.31
N HIS A 69 -2.24 -2.41 3.81
CA HIS A 69 -2.59 -1.03 3.54
C HIS A 69 -2.49 -0.70 2.05
N LEU A 70 -1.38 -1.08 1.41
CA LEU A 70 -1.15 -0.88 -0.02
C LEU A 70 -2.25 -1.50 -0.89
N ILE A 71 -2.68 -2.71 -0.54
CA ILE A 71 -3.69 -3.48 -1.26
C ILE A 71 -5.10 -2.88 -1.05
N THR A 72 -5.42 -2.47 0.17
CA THR A 72 -6.79 -2.10 0.55
C THR A 72 -7.09 -0.62 0.33
N GLN A 73 -6.12 0.28 0.53
CA GLN A 73 -6.30 1.72 0.41
C GLN A 73 -7.01 2.15 -0.88
N PRO A 74 -6.64 1.66 -2.08
CA PRO A 74 -7.23 2.14 -3.34
C PRO A 74 -8.68 1.74 -3.48
N VAL A 75 -9.01 0.54 -3.00
CA VAL A 75 -10.37 0.03 -2.96
C VAL A 75 -11.21 0.89 -2.00
N PHE A 76 -10.68 1.19 -0.81
CA PHE A 76 -11.37 2.08 0.14
C PHE A 76 -11.56 3.49 -0.42
N GLU A 77 -10.53 4.12 -1.01
CA GLU A 77 -10.65 5.45 -1.62
C GLU A 77 -11.67 5.48 -2.76
N ALA A 78 -11.80 4.39 -3.50
CA ALA A 78 -12.76 4.24 -4.58
C ALA A 78 -14.22 4.19 -4.09
N PHE A 79 -14.47 3.60 -2.92
CA PHE A 79 -15.80 3.54 -2.29
C PHE A 79 -16.12 4.76 -1.41
N PHE A 80 -15.11 5.43 -0.88
CA PHE A 80 -15.28 6.54 0.07
C PHE A 80 -14.54 7.79 -0.44
N GLU A 81 -15.20 8.58 -1.30
CA GLU A 81 -14.66 9.78 -1.93
C GLU A 81 -14.09 10.84 -0.95
N THR A 82 -14.42 10.74 0.34
CA THR A 82 -14.02 11.69 1.40
C THR A 82 -12.77 11.26 2.18
N TYR A 83 -12.16 10.11 1.91
CA TYR A 83 -11.04 9.60 2.71
C TYR A 83 -9.68 10.22 2.34
N SER A 84 -9.55 11.55 2.45
CA SER A 84 -8.26 12.26 2.30
C SER A 84 -7.29 12.04 3.48
N PHE A 85 -7.65 11.18 4.45
CA PHE A 85 -6.87 10.90 5.65
C PHE A 85 -5.55 10.18 5.39
N VAL A 86 -5.39 9.54 4.23
CA VAL A 86 -4.25 8.67 3.99
C VAL A 86 -2.94 9.44 3.86
N ASN A 87 -2.94 10.74 3.59
CA ASN A 87 -1.67 11.47 3.43
C ASN A 87 -0.91 11.78 4.72
N LYS A 88 -1.47 11.48 5.90
CA LYS A 88 -0.89 11.86 7.21
C LYS A 88 -0.61 10.71 8.17
N THR A 89 -0.89 9.46 7.79
CA THR A 89 -0.65 8.32 8.69
C THR A 89 0.83 7.87 8.67
N PRO A 90 1.36 7.33 9.78
CA PRO A 90 2.71 6.76 9.81
C PRO A 90 2.96 5.69 8.74
N VAL A 91 1.92 4.90 8.43
CA VAL A 91 1.93 3.89 7.35
C VAL A 91 2.24 4.56 6.01
N SER A 92 1.48 5.59 5.66
CA SER A 92 1.60 6.29 4.37
C SER A 92 2.91 7.05 4.21
N GLN A 93 3.49 7.56 5.31
CA GLN A 93 4.80 8.20 5.29
C GLN A 93 5.91 7.21 4.98
N VAL A 94 5.86 6.02 5.58
CA VAL A 94 6.81 4.94 5.29
C VAL A 94 6.63 4.43 3.86
N MET A 95 5.39 4.25 3.40
CA MET A 95 5.10 3.88 2.01
C MET A 95 5.76 4.84 1.01
N LYS A 96 5.63 6.16 1.22
CA LYS A 96 6.29 7.19 0.38
C LYS A 96 7.82 7.12 0.40
N SER A 97 8.42 6.70 1.51
CA SER A 97 9.88 6.59 1.60
C SER A 97 10.44 5.38 0.85
N ILE A 98 9.64 4.31 0.69
CA ILE A 98 10.04 3.07 0.03
C ILE A 98 9.81 3.13 -1.49
N LEU A 99 8.72 3.79 -1.90
CA LEU A 99 8.35 3.96 -3.30
C LEU A 99 9.16 5.08 -3.96
N ASP A 100 9.79 4.79 -5.09
CA ASP A 100 10.36 5.84 -5.93
C ASP A 100 9.28 6.57 -6.75
N LEU A 101 9.63 7.71 -7.36
CA LEU A 101 8.67 8.55 -8.09
C LEU A 101 7.94 7.81 -9.21
N LYS A 102 8.62 6.87 -9.90
CA LYS A 102 8.04 6.13 -11.01
C LYS A 102 7.06 5.07 -10.53
N GLU A 103 7.39 4.40 -9.43
CA GLU A 103 6.47 3.49 -8.77
C GLU A 103 5.23 4.25 -8.28
N GLN A 104 5.40 5.41 -7.62
CA GLN A 104 4.30 6.25 -7.18
C GLN A 104 3.34 6.61 -8.32
N GLU A 105 3.85 6.93 -9.51
CA GLU A 105 3.03 7.17 -10.71
C GLU A 105 2.26 5.92 -11.16
N GLN A 106 2.92 4.75 -11.22
CA GLN A 106 2.26 3.48 -11.55
C GLN A 106 1.15 3.12 -10.56
N PHE A 107 1.37 3.43 -9.27
CA PHE A 107 0.36 3.27 -8.24
C PHE A 107 -0.81 4.22 -8.45
N GLU A 108 -0.58 5.49 -8.77
CA GLU A 108 -1.67 6.44 -9.01
C GLU A 108 -2.52 6.08 -10.23
N ASP A 109 -1.91 5.59 -11.31
CA ASP A 109 -2.63 5.09 -12.49
C ASP A 109 -3.50 3.87 -12.13
N PHE A 110 -2.93 2.92 -11.38
CA PHE A 110 -3.66 1.77 -10.86
C PHE A 110 -4.82 2.23 -9.94
N TYR A 111 -4.57 3.13 -9.01
CA TYR A 111 -5.57 3.67 -8.07
C TYR A 111 -6.68 4.42 -8.81
N TYR A 112 -6.32 5.22 -9.81
CA TYR A 112 -7.29 5.89 -10.68
C TYR A 112 -8.19 4.87 -11.40
N SER A 113 -7.62 3.79 -11.93
CA SER A 113 -8.39 2.74 -12.61
C SER A 113 -9.39 2.04 -11.68
N VAL A 114 -9.00 1.77 -10.43
CA VAL A 114 -9.86 1.19 -9.39
C VAL A 114 -10.96 2.17 -8.99
N ARG A 115 -10.61 3.46 -8.78
CA ARG A 115 -11.54 4.55 -8.43
C ARG A 115 -12.64 4.73 -9.48
N VAL A 116 -12.27 4.83 -10.76
CA VAL A 116 -13.23 5.05 -11.85
C VAL A 116 -14.26 3.92 -11.92
N ARG A 117 -13.83 2.67 -11.75
CA ARG A 117 -14.73 1.51 -11.91
C ARG A 117 -15.52 1.15 -10.66
N ALA A 118 -15.01 1.42 -9.45
CA ALA A 118 -15.84 1.28 -8.25
C ALA A 118 -17.02 2.26 -8.27
N LYS A 119 -16.82 3.50 -8.76
CA LYS A 119 -17.91 4.46 -8.95
C LYS A 119 -19.02 3.94 -9.85
N VAL A 120 -18.68 3.18 -10.90
CA VAL A 120 -19.66 2.53 -11.80
C VAL A 120 -20.51 1.48 -11.06
N LEU A 121 -20.01 0.90 -9.97
CA LEU A 121 -20.75 -0.10 -9.17
C LEU A 121 -21.56 0.52 -8.04
N THR A 122 -21.25 1.77 -7.65
CA THR A 122 -21.98 2.49 -6.60
C THR A 122 -22.95 3.54 -7.13
N SER A 123 -23.07 3.69 -8.46
CA SER A 123 -24.05 4.56 -9.13
C SER A 123 -25.20 3.75 -9.71
#